data_AF-X0Z570-F1
#
_entry.id   AF-X0Z570-F1
#
_cell.length_a   1.000
_cell.length_b   1.000
_cell.length_c   1.000
_cell.angle_alpha   90.00
_cell.angle_beta   90.00
_cell.angle_gamma   90.00
#
_symmetry.space_group_name_H-M   'P 1'
#
loop_
_entity.id
_entity.type
_entity.pdbx_description
1 polymer ?
#
loop_
_entity_poly.entity_id
_entity_poly.type
_entity_poly.pdbx_seq_one_letter_code
_entity_poly.pdbx_strand_id
1 'polypeptide(L)'
;VISTIITWSYGSGWRGIRLYERALKVMVWIIVASFAVVVVRAAVTGNIEWGKLAKGCLPLYIPTDTAGVGAVLGAFGAAVGINMTFLYGYSLLARGWGKEHRGLARFDLVSGMLIPFVLATGLMAVAAAVTIHGTEGLGNRLSPVAAAKMIAEAGVGETVGHFIFGLGILGMVLSSVTTHMIVAGFAACEIFKIEPKGWKYKLACLIPGVGMLGVVLWQYMGFWVAVWTSAICGLM
;
A
#
# COMPACT_ATOMS: atom_id res chain seq x y z
N VAL A 1 -16.47 4.90 -7.41
CA VAL A 1 -17.02 4.93 -8.79
C VAL A 1 -16.00 4.45 -9.83
N ILE A 2 -14.85 5.14 -10.01
CA ILE A 2 -13.84 4.74 -11.01
C ILE A 2 -13.39 3.28 -10.81
N SER A 3 -12.98 2.90 -9.59
CA SER A 3 -12.57 1.52 -9.28
C SER A 3 -13.68 0.49 -9.49
N THR A 4 -14.94 0.87 -9.31
CA THR A 4 -16.11 -0.01 -9.55
C THR A 4 -16.26 -0.34 -11.03
N ILE A 5 -16.19 0.68 -11.89
CA ILE A 5 -16.29 0.51 -13.35
C ILE A 5 -15.14 -0.36 -13.87
N ILE A 6 -13.93 -0.11 -13.35
CA ILE A 6 -12.74 -0.89 -13.71
C ILE A 6 -12.87 -2.34 -13.23
N THR A 7 -13.30 -2.57 -12.00
CA THR A 7 -13.50 -3.91 -11.43
C THR A 7 -14.48 -4.72 -12.26
N TRP A 8 -15.63 -4.13 -12.59
CA TRP A 8 -16.65 -4.81 -13.41
C TRP A 8 -16.23 -5.06 -14.85
N SER A 9 -15.24 -4.31 -15.33
CA SER A 9 -14.68 -4.46 -16.67
C SER A 9 -13.46 -5.39 -16.69
N TYR A 10 -12.87 -5.73 -15.54
CA TYR A 10 -11.56 -6.39 -15.42
C TYR A 10 -11.48 -7.72 -16.19
N GLY A 11 -12.58 -8.49 -16.24
CA GLY A 11 -12.67 -9.76 -16.97
C GLY A 11 -12.84 -9.65 -18.50
N SER A 12 -13.01 -8.45 -19.06
CA SER A 12 -13.29 -8.26 -20.50
C SER A 12 -12.03 -8.19 -21.37
N GLY A 13 -10.82 -8.22 -20.78
CA GLY A 13 -9.55 -8.16 -21.53
C GLY A 13 -9.31 -6.84 -22.26
N TRP A 14 -10.08 -5.80 -21.94
CA TRP A 14 -10.09 -4.52 -22.63
C TRP A 14 -8.74 -3.80 -22.55
N ARG A 15 -8.34 -3.15 -23.67
CA ARG A 15 -7.13 -2.30 -23.75
C ARG A 15 -7.08 -1.24 -22.64
N GLY A 16 -8.24 -0.76 -22.17
CA GLY A 16 -8.34 0.23 -21.09
C GLY A 16 -7.81 -0.25 -19.74
N ILE A 17 -7.96 -1.54 -19.38
CA ILE A 17 -7.45 -2.07 -18.10
C ILE A 17 -5.94 -2.09 -18.09
N ARG A 18 -5.31 -2.51 -19.20
CA ARG A 18 -3.86 -2.49 -19.34
C ARG A 18 -3.30 -1.06 -19.27
N LEU A 19 -3.99 -0.09 -19.87
CA LEU A 19 -3.60 1.32 -19.76
C LEU A 19 -3.70 1.81 -18.31
N TYR A 20 -4.80 1.49 -17.63
CA TYR A 20 -4.99 1.83 -16.22
C TYR A 20 -3.89 1.23 -15.33
N GLU A 21 -3.62 -0.07 -15.45
CA GLU A 21 -2.54 -0.72 -14.69
C GLU A 21 -1.17 -0.10 -14.99
N ARG A 22 -0.91 0.25 -16.25
CA ARG A 22 0.35 0.90 -16.63
C ARG A 22 0.45 2.30 -16.02
N ALA A 23 -0.63 3.09 -16.06
CA ALA A 23 -0.69 4.40 -15.43
C ALA A 23 -0.43 4.30 -13.93
N LEU A 24 -1.08 3.35 -13.24
CA LEU A 24 -0.85 3.10 -11.81
C LEU A 24 0.62 2.76 -11.51
N LYS A 25 1.23 1.86 -12.28
CA LYS A 25 2.66 1.51 -12.11
C LYS A 25 3.56 2.73 -12.31
N VAL A 26 3.31 3.53 -13.34
CA VAL A 26 4.07 4.76 -13.60
C VAL A 26 3.95 5.72 -12.42
N MET A 27 2.74 5.91 -11.89
CA MET A 27 2.50 6.78 -10.73
C MET A 27 3.30 6.31 -9.51
N VAL A 28 3.31 5.00 -9.22
CA VAL A 28 4.11 4.43 -8.12
C VAL A 28 5.60 4.67 -8.35
N TRP A 29 6.11 4.39 -9.55
CA TRP A 29 7.53 4.59 -9.86
C TRP A 29 7.97 6.06 -9.78
N ILE A 30 7.09 7.00 -10.12
CA ILE A 30 7.36 8.43 -9.95
C ILE A 30 7.55 8.76 -8.47
N ILE A 31 6.71 8.24 -7.57
CA ILE A 31 6.88 8.47 -6.12
C ILE A 31 8.20 7.88 -5.62
N VAL A 32 8.49 6.63 -5.99
CA VAL A 32 9.71 5.95 -5.56
C VAL A 32 10.95 6.70 -6.04
N ALA A 33 10.96 7.15 -7.31
CA ALA A 33 12.01 7.99 -7.85
C ALA A 33 12.12 9.32 -7.10
N SER A 34 10.99 9.94 -6.73
CA SER A 34 10.98 11.19 -5.97
C SER A 34 11.65 11.02 -4.60
N PHE A 35 11.30 9.98 -3.85
CA PHE A 35 11.97 9.70 -2.57
C PHE A 35 13.44 9.31 -2.75
N ALA A 36 13.77 8.58 -3.83
CA ALA A 36 15.17 8.28 -4.14
C ALA A 36 15.99 9.57 -4.34
N VAL A 37 15.46 10.56 -5.05
CA VAL A 37 16.12 11.86 -5.24
C VAL A 37 16.32 12.58 -3.90
N VAL A 38 15.32 12.58 -3.00
CA VAL A 38 15.45 13.15 -1.65
C VAL A 38 16.61 12.49 -0.90
N VAL A 39 16.65 11.16 -0.88
CA VAL A 39 17.70 10.39 -0.18
C VAL A 39 19.08 10.64 -0.79
N VAL A 40 19.19 10.65 -2.12
CA VAL A 40 20.46 10.94 -2.81
C VAL A 40 20.93 12.36 -2.51
N ARG A 41 20.03 13.34 -2.54
CA ARG A 41 20.37 14.74 -2.21
C ARG A 41 20.85 14.85 -0.76
N ALA A 42 20.13 14.24 0.17
CA ALA A 42 20.51 14.17 1.58
C ALA A 42 21.86 13.47 1.80
N ALA A 43 22.15 12.43 1.03
CA ALA A 43 23.43 11.73 1.09
C ALA A 43 24.58 12.63 0.63
N VAL A 44 24.39 13.37 -0.47
CA VAL A 44 25.39 14.29 -1.03
C VAL A 44 25.63 15.49 -0.11
N THR A 45 24.61 16.00 0.58
CA THR A 45 24.77 17.10 1.55
C THR A 45 25.35 16.67 2.89
N GLY A 46 25.57 15.36 3.10
CA GLY A 46 26.09 14.82 4.37
C GLY A 46 25.08 14.78 5.50
N ASN A 47 23.77 14.91 5.21
CA ASN A 47 22.69 14.90 6.21
C ASN A 47 22.29 13.47 6.64
N ILE A 48 22.93 12.44 6.11
CA ILE A 48 22.65 11.04 6.45
C ILE A 48 23.74 10.50 7.37
N GLU A 49 23.38 10.26 8.63
CA GLU A 49 24.21 9.52 9.57
C GLU A 49 24.09 8.01 9.33
N TRP A 50 24.92 7.46 8.44
CA TRP A 50 24.90 6.04 8.06
C TRP A 50 24.97 5.06 9.23
N GLY A 51 25.69 5.41 10.30
CA GLY A 51 25.79 4.59 11.51
C GLY A 51 24.47 4.50 12.29
N LYS A 52 23.70 5.60 12.36
CA LYS A 52 22.37 5.60 12.98
C LYS A 52 21.35 4.91 12.08
N LEU A 53 21.45 5.12 10.76
CA LEU A 53 20.60 4.45 9.78
C LEU A 53 20.72 2.93 9.87
N ALA A 54 21.95 2.40 9.87
CA ALA A 54 22.21 0.97 9.97
C ALA A 54 21.70 0.37 11.29
N LYS A 55 21.84 1.10 12.41
CA LYS A 55 21.27 0.71 13.70
C LYS A 55 19.74 0.71 13.67
N GLY A 56 19.11 1.64 12.95
CA GLY A 56 17.66 1.71 12.79
C GLY A 56 17.05 0.58 11.95
N CYS A 57 17.84 -0.07 11.09
CA CYS A 57 17.39 -1.27 10.38
C CYS A 57 17.30 -2.52 11.29
N LEU A 58 17.90 -2.46 12.48
CA LEU A 58 17.86 -3.55 13.45
C LEU A 58 16.81 -3.24 14.53
N PRO A 59 16.05 -4.25 15.02
CA PRO A 59 15.06 -4.07 16.07
C PRO A 59 15.73 -3.96 17.46
N LEU A 60 16.62 -2.97 17.63
CA LEU A 60 17.40 -2.78 18.87
C LEU A 60 16.63 -2.04 19.97
N TYR A 61 15.59 -1.31 19.59
CA TYR A 61 14.73 -0.56 20.51
C TYR A 61 13.26 -0.80 20.14
N ILE A 62 12.48 -1.24 21.12
CA ILE A 62 11.03 -1.38 21.01
C ILE A 62 10.42 -0.25 21.85
N PRO A 63 9.64 0.68 21.25
CA PRO A 63 8.99 1.73 22.00
C PRO A 63 8.07 1.18 23.10
N THR A 64 8.10 1.78 24.28
CA THR A 64 7.25 1.41 25.42
C THR A 64 6.09 2.38 25.64
N ASP A 65 6.09 3.52 24.94
CA ASP A 65 5.04 4.52 24.96
C ASP A 65 3.84 4.08 24.10
N THR A 66 2.64 4.49 24.51
CA THR A 66 1.40 4.09 23.82
C THR A 66 1.35 4.54 22.36
N ALA A 67 1.96 5.68 22.03
CA ALA A 67 2.06 6.19 20.66
C ALA A 67 3.03 5.36 19.82
N GLY A 68 4.23 5.09 20.32
CA GLY A 68 5.26 4.28 19.66
C GLY A 68 4.82 2.82 19.47
N VAL A 69 4.22 2.20 20.49
CA VAL A 69 3.63 0.85 20.36
C VAL A 69 2.52 0.85 19.30
N GLY A 70 1.65 1.86 19.31
CA GLY A 70 0.62 2.03 18.28
C GLY A 70 1.23 2.12 16.88
N ALA A 71 2.22 2.97 16.68
CA ALA A 71 2.90 3.13 15.40
C ALA A 71 3.52 1.83 14.89
N VAL A 72 4.21 1.08 15.75
CA VAL A 72 4.78 -0.22 15.40
C VAL A 72 3.68 -1.23 15.04
N LEU A 73 2.65 -1.37 15.89
CA LEU A 73 1.58 -2.34 15.69
C LEU A 73 0.82 -2.11 14.38
N GLY A 74 0.48 -0.87 14.03
CA GLY A 74 -0.18 -0.66 12.74
C GLY A 74 0.77 -0.50 11.57
N ALA A 75 2.08 -0.31 11.75
CA ALA A 75 3.04 -0.56 10.67
C ALA A 75 3.04 -2.06 10.29
N PHE A 76 3.02 -2.96 11.27
CA PHE A 76 2.83 -4.40 11.03
C PHE A 76 1.47 -4.72 10.39
N GLY A 77 0.38 -4.12 10.91
CA GLY A 77 -0.97 -4.30 10.35
C GLY A 77 -1.11 -3.77 8.92
N ALA A 78 -0.49 -2.64 8.60
CA ALA A 78 -0.48 -2.08 7.25
C ALA A 78 0.42 -2.87 6.28
N ALA A 79 1.47 -3.53 6.79
CA ALA A 79 2.37 -4.35 5.98
C ALA A 79 1.72 -5.66 5.50
N VAL A 80 0.79 -6.23 6.27
CA VAL A 80 0.16 -7.53 5.95
C VAL A 80 -1.28 -7.34 5.48
N GLY A 81 -1.47 -7.41 4.16
CA GLY A 81 -2.81 -7.42 3.57
C GLY A 81 -3.41 -8.82 3.54
N ILE A 82 -4.41 -9.10 4.39
CA ILE A 82 -5.11 -10.41 4.45
C ILE A 82 -5.70 -10.82 3.09
N ASN A 83 -6.15 -9.87 2.28
CA ASN A 83 -6.67 -10.19 0.95
C ASN A 83 -5.63 -10.77 0.00
N MET A 84 -4.34 -10.45 0.21
CA MET A 84 -3.26 -10.96 -0.63
C MET A 84 -2.93 -12.42 -0.32
N THR A 85 -3.21 -12.93 0.89
CA THR A 85 -3.01 -14.36 1.19
C THR A 85 -3.97 -15.22 0.37
N PHE A 86 -5.23 -14.79 0.24
CA PHE A 86 -6.22 -15.46 -0.62
C PHE A 86 -5.94 -15.24 -2.10
N LEU A 87 -5.74 -13.98 -2.53
CA LEU A 87 -5.54 -13.66 -3.94
C LEU A 87 -4.32 -14.34 -4.52
N TYR A 88 -3.23 -14.41 -3.76
CA TYR A 88 -2.02 -15.08 -4.21
C TYR A 88 -2.29 -16.56 -4.50
N GLY A 89 -2.98 -17.27 -3.60
CA GLY A 89 -3.42 -18.65 -3.83
C GLY A 89 -4.27 -18.81 -5.10
N TYR A 90 -5.29 -17.95 -5.27
CA TYR A 90 -6.12 -17.97 -6.48
C TYR A 90 -5.33 -17.67 -7.76
N SER A 91 -4.40 -16.71 -7.72
CA SER A 91 -3.58 -16.34 -8.87
C SER A 91 -2.66 -17.47 -9.32
N LEU A 92 -2.14 -18.27 -8.38
CA LEU A 92 -1.35 -19.45 -8.67
C LEU A 92 -2.20 -20.55 -9.31
N LEU A 93 -3.38 -20.83 -8.73
CA LEU A 93 -4.32 -21.83 -9.27
C LEU A 93 -4.82 -21.46 -10.67
N ALA A 94 -5.13 -20.18 -10.92
CA ALA A 94 -5.54 -19.68 -12.23
C ALA A 94 -4.44 -19.81 -13.30
N ARG A 95 -3.17 -19.82 -12.90
CA ARG A 95 -2.01 -20.08 -13.78
C ARG A 95 -1.69 -21.57 -13.92
N GLY A 96 -2.41 -22.45 -13.23
CA GLY A 96 -2.11 -23.88 -13.16
C GLY A 96 -0.86 -24.22 -12.33
N TRP A 97 -0.38 -23.30 -11.50
CA TRP A 97 0.86 -23.50 -10.74
C TRP A 97 0.64 -24.41 -9.52
N GLY A 98 1.19 -25.63 -9.60
CA GLY A 98 1.18 -26.62 -8.53
C GLY A 98 2.46 -26.65 -7.68
N LYS A 99 2.70 -27.80 -7.02
CA LYS A 99 3.87 -28.00 -6.13
C LYS A 99 5.21 -27.89 -6.85
N GLU A 100 5.26 -28.25 -8.13
CA GLU A 100 6.46 -28.20 -8.97
C GLU A 100 6.93 -26.78 -9.28
N HIS A 101 6.02 -25.81 -9.30
CA HIS A 101 6.32 -24.41 -9.60
C HIS A 101 6.68 -23.57 -8.37
N ARG A 102 6.85 -24.18 -7.19
CA ARG A 102 7.15 -23.46 -5.93
C ARG A 102 8.41 -22.61 -5.99
N GLY A 103 9.44 -23.04 -6.71
CA GLY A 103 10.66 -22.25 -6.91
C GLY A 103 10.38 -20.96 -7.68
N LEU A 104 9.65 -21.08 -8.81
CA LEU A 104 9.23 -19.96 -9.65
C LEU A 104 8.30 -19.00 -8.89
N ALA A 105 7.36 -19.54 -8.10
CA ALA A 105 6.46 -18.75 -7.26
C ALA A 105 7.21 -17.94 -6.21
N ARG A 106 8.21 -18.53 -5.53
CA ARG A 106 9.05 -17.79 -4.57
C ARG A 106 9.87 -16.70 -5.24
N PHE A 107 10.43 -16.99 -6.41
CA PHE A 107 11.17 -16.00 -7.19
C PHE A 107 10.28 -14.81 -7.58
N ASP A 108 9.10 -15.09 -8.16
CA ASP A 108 8.11 -14.07 -8.55
C ASP A 108 7.67 -13.22 -7.35
N LEU A 109 7.44 -13.85 -6.19
CA LEU A 109 7.07 -13.15 -4.96
C LEU A 109 8.21 -12.23 -4.46
N VAL A 110 9.45 -12.70 -4.48
CA VAL A 110 10.60 -11.91 -4.04
C VAL A 110 10.85 -10.74 -4.99
N SER A 111 10.90 -10.99 -6.29
CA SER A 111 11.18 -9.95 -7.29
C SER A 111 10.02 -8.99 -7.50
N GLY A 112 8.79 -9.49 -7.49
CA GLY A 112 7.58 -8.74 -7.83
C GLY A 112 6.94 -8.05 -6.64
N MET A 113 7.20 -8.50 -5.41
CA MET A 113 6.57 -7.96 -4.21
C MET A 113 7.57 -7.50 -3.16
N LEU A 114 8.46 -8.39 -2.70
CA LEU A 114 9.37 -8.08 -1.57
C LEU A 114 10.35 -6.95 -1.90
N ILE A 115 11.10 -7.07 -3.01
CA ILE A 115 12.12 -6.09 -3.38
C ILE A 115 11.51 -4.70 -3.62
N PRO A 116 10.45 -4.54 -4.45
CA PRO A 116 9.83 -3.25 -4.65
C PRO A 116 9.27 -2.64 -3.36
N PHE A 117 8.65 -3.47 -2.50
CA PHE A 117 8.09 -3.00 -1.23
C PHE A 117 9.16 -2.50 -0.27
N VAL A 118 10.24 -3.26 -0.08
CA VAL A 118 11.35 -2.88 0.80
C VAL A 118 12.07 -1.65 0.28
N LEU A 119 12.29 -1.55 -1.03
CA LEU A 119 12.92 -0.38 -1.64
C LEU A 119 12.06 0.87 -1.48
N ALA A 120 10.78 0.82 -1.87
CA ALA A 120 9.88 1.96 -1.79
C ALA A 120 9.67 2.42 -0.34
N THR A 121 9.38 1.49 0.55
CA THR A 121 9.13 1.80 1.98
C THR A 121 10.41 2.25 2.68
N GLY A 122 11.55 1.64 2.36
CA GLY A 122 12.85 2.04 2.90
C GLY A 122 13.23 3.45 2.49
N LEU A 123 13.17 3.78 1.19
CA LEU A 123 13.45 5.13 0.69
C LEU A 123 12.51 6.17 1.32
N MET A 124 11.22 5.85 1.44
CA MET A 124 10.25 6.73 2.08
C MET A 124 10.57 6.94 3.57
N ALA A 125 10.93 5.87 4.30
CA ALA A 125 11.30 5.97 5.72
C ALA A 125 12.57 6.78 5.94
N VAL A 126 13.59 6.59 5.09
CA VAL A 126 14.83 7.39 5.14
C VAL A 126 14.57 8.85 4.78
N ALA A 127 13.78 9.11 3.74
CA ALA A 127 13.38 10.48 3.39
C ALA A 127 12.68 11.16 4.58
N ALA A 128 11.67 10.53 5.16
CA ALA A 128 10.97 11.07 6.33
C ALA A 128 11.91 11.30 7.53
N ALA A 129 12.87 10.40 7.76
CA ALA A 129 13.85 10.52 8.84
C ALA A 129 14.84 11.68 8.62
N VAL A 130 15.20 12.03 7.39
CA VAL A 130 16.11 13.17 7.15
C VAL A 130 15.36 14.51 7.16
N THR A 131 14.12 14.53 6.66
CA THR A 131 13.39 15.78 6.44
C THR A 131 12.52 16.20 7.63
N ILE A 132 12.00 15.24 8.42
CA ILE A 132 10.99 15.52 9.46
C ILE A 132 11.50 15.22 10.89
N HIS A 133 12.60 14.47 11.04
CA HIS A 133 13.09 14.07 12.36
C HIS A 133 13.44 15.25 13.26
N GLY A 134 12.81 15.34 14.43
CA GLY A 134 13.01 16.42 15.41
C GLY A 134 12.08 17.64 15.22
N THR A 135 11.13 17.59 14.28
CA THR A 135 10.13 18.65 14.14
C THR A 135 9.07 18.53 15.24
N GLU A 136 9.18 19.37 16.28
CA GLU A 136 8.13 19.50 17.30
C GLU A 136 6.84 20.02 16.66
N GLY A 137 5.73 19.27 16.79
CA GLY A 137 4.41 19.68 16.29
C GLY A 137 3.79 18.79 15.21
N LEU A 138 4.50 17.78 14.70
CA LEU A 138 3.81 16.64 14.09
C LEU A 138 3.20 15.80 15.21
N GLY A 139 1.94 16.07 15.55
CA GLY A 139 1.14 15.13 16.33
C GLY A 139 1.09 13.75 15.66
N ASN A 140 0.34 12.81 16.24
CA ASN A 140 0.23 11.39 15.82
C ASN A 140 -0.35 11.17 14.38
N ARG A 141 -0.34 12.19 13.52
CA ARG A 141 -0.84 12.23 12.15
C ARG A 141 0.10 13.06 11.27
N LEU A 142 0.89 12.38 10.45
CA LEU A 142 1.55 13.01 9.29
C LEU A 142 0.46 13.55 8.36
N SER A 143 0.39 14.87 8.19
CA SER A 143 -0.51 15.46 7.21
C SER A 143 0.02 15.16 5.79
N PRO A 144 -0.86 14.93 4.79
CA PRO A 144 -0.43 14.75 3.41
C PRO A 144 0.42 15.92 2.88
N VAL A 145 0.21 17.11 3.42
CA VAL A 145 0.98 18.32 3.14
C VAL A 145 2.43 18.19 3.65
N ALA A 146 2.63 17.69 4.87
CA ALA A 146 3.98 17.46 5.40
C ALA A 146 4.75 16.43 4.58
N ALA A 147 4.10 15.35 4.16
CA ALA A 147 4.73 14.34 3.31
C ALA A 147 5.09 14.88 1.91
N ALA A 148 4.27 15.78 1.34
CA ALA A 148 4.58 16.45 0.08
C ALA A 148 5.75 17.43 0.19
N LYS A 149 5.95 18.08 1.36
CA LYS A 149 7.13 18.92 1.61
C LYS A 149 8.44 18.14 1.51
N MET A 150 8.45 16.88 1.95
CA MET A 150 9.64 16.00 1.80
C MET A 150 10.03 15.86 0.32
N ILE A 151 9.05 15.74 -0.58
CA ILE A 151 9.30 15.65 -2.02
C ILE A 151 9.68 17.02 -2.59
N ALA A 152 9.15 18.12 -2.06
CA ALA A 152 9.57 19.46 -2.48
C ALA A 152 11.07 19.69 -2.22
N GLU A 153 11.61 19.13 -1.12
CA GLU A 153 13.03 19.12 -0.81
C GLU A 153 13.89 18.31 -1.79
N ALA A 154 13.29 17.51 -2.67
CA ALA A 154 13.98 16.90 -3.82
C ALA A 154 14.41 17.94 -4.88
N GLY A 155 14.01 19.22 -4.74
CA GLY A 155 14.33 20.30 -5.67
C GLY A 155 13.26 20.56 -6.73
N VAL A 156 12.08 19.93 -6.61
CA VAL A 156 10.97 20.06 -7.57
C VAL A 156 10.05 21.24 -7.26
N GLY A 157 10.19 21.86 -6.08
CA GLY A 157 9.31 22.94 -5.59
C GLY A 157 8.03 22.42 -4.93
N GLU A 158 7.41 23.25 -4.09
CA GLU A 158 6.29 22.84 -3.22
C GLU A 158 5.04 22.44 -4.00
N THR A 159 4.68 23.20 -5.05
CA THR A 159 3.50 22.91 -5.88
C THR A 159 3.64 21.56 -6.60
N VAL A 160 4.80 21.31 -7.21
CA VAL A 160 5.06 20.05 -7.94
C VAL A 160 5.15 18.88 -6.97
N GLY A 161 5.75 19.07 -5.79
CA GLY A 161 5.78 18.07 -4.73
C GLY A 161 4.38 17.64 -4.27
N HIS A 162 3.47 18.59 -4.09
CA HIS A 162 2.06 18.31 -3.79
C HIS A 162 1.37 17.52 -4.90
N PHE A 163 1.57 17.89 -6.16
CA PHE A 163 0.97 17.16 -7.28
C PHE A 163 1.51 15.74 -7.42
N ILE A 164 2.83 15.56 -7.31
CA ILE A 164 3.46 14.24 -7.39
C ILE A 164 2.97 13.35 -6.25
N PHE A 165 2.98 13.86 -5.02
CA PHE A 165 2.53 13.10 -3.86
C PHE A 165 1.04 12.77 -3.93
N GLY A 166 0.21 13.74 -4.30
CA GLY A 166 -1.23 13.57 -4.44
C GLY A 166 -1.61 12.57 -5.53
N LEU A 167 -1.00 12.67 -6.72
CA LEU A 167 -1.14 11.68 -7.78
C LEU A 167 -0.70 10.30 -7.27
N GLY A 168 0.40 10.25 -6.55
CA GLY A 168 0.89 9.02 -5.96
C GLY A 168 -0.11 8.31 -5.04
N ILE A 169 -0.67 9.06 -4.08
CA ILE A 169 -1.73 8.56 -3.20
C ILE A 169 -2.94 8.09 -4.00
N LEU A 170 -3.38 8.87 -5.00
CA LEU A 170 -4.51 8.50 -5.85
C LEU A 170 -4.26 7.15 -6.55
N GLY A 171 -3.06 6.94 -7.08
CA GLY A 171 -2.67 5.67 -7.69
C GLY A 171 -2.74 4.50 -6.70
N MET A 172 -2.19 4.68 -5.51
CA MET A 172 -2.24 3.64 -4.46
C MET A 172 -3.66 3.30 -4.04
N VAL A 173 -4.52 4.31 -3.84
CA VAL A 173 -5.93 4.13 -3.48
C VAL A 173 -6.69 3.41 -4.59
N LEU A 174 -6.55 3.87 -5.84
CA LEU A 174 -7.24 3.28 -6.98
C LEU A 174 -6.84 1.81 -7.19
N SER A 175 -5.54 1.51 -7.11
CA SER A 175 -5.00 0.15 -7.24
C SER A 175 -5.48 -0.79 -6.13
N SER A 176 -5.37 -0.35 -4.87
CA SER A 176 -5.75 -1.15 -3.70
C SER A 176 -7.26 -1.41 -3.66
N VAL A 177 -8.09 -0.38 -3.87
CA VAL A 177 -9.55 -0.52 -3.89
C VAL A 177 -9.99 -1.47 -5.01
N THR A 178 -9.44 -1.34 -6.22
CA THR A 178 -9.80 -2.22 -7.34
C THR A 178 -9.47 -3.68 -7.00
N THR A 179 -8.27 -3.92 -6.48
CA THR A 179 -7.84 -5.28 -6.10
C THR A 179 -8.71 -5.83 -4.97
N HIS A 180 -9.04 -5.02 -3.98
CA HIS A 180 -9.87 -5.43 -2.85
C HIS A 180 -11.29 -5.79 -3.28
N MET A 181 -11.88 -5.01 -4.18
CA MET A 181 -13.19 -5.30 -4.78
C MET A 181 -13.19 -6.62 -5.55
N ILE A 182 -12.15 -6.88 -6.35
CA ILE A 182 -11.99 -8.14 -7.09
C ILE A 182 -11.88 -9.33 -6.14
N VAL A 183 -11.05 -9.23 -5.11
CA VAL A 183 -10.84 -10.32 -4.13
C VAL A 183 -12.11 -10.63 -3.36
N ALA A 184 -12.80 -9.59 -2.86
CA ALA A 184 -14.08 -9.79 -2.17
C ALA A 184 -15.13 -10.42 -3.08
N GLY A 185 -15.15 -10.03 -4.37
CA GLY A 185 -15.97 -10.67 -5.39
C GLY A 185 -15.70 -12.16 -5.53
N PHE A 186 -14.43 -12.56 -5.64
CA PHE A 186 -14.05 -13.97 -5.74
C PHE A 186 -14.34 -14.75 -4.45
N ALA A 187 -14.01 -14.20 -3.28
CA ALA A 187 -14.24 -14.85 -2.01
C ALA A 187 -15.73 -15.11 -1.76
N ALA A 188 -16.59 -14.11 -2.00
CA ALA A 188 -18.03 -14.28 -1.86
C ALA A 188 -18.59 -15.29 -2.88
N CYS A 189 -18.12 -15.26 -4.13
CA CYS A 189 -18.48 -16.27 -5.13
C CYS A 189 -18.15 -17.68 -4.65
N GLU A 190 -16.98 -17.90 -4.05
CA GLU A 190 -16.59 -19.20 -3.50
C GLU A 190 -17.48 -19.62 -2.32
N ILE A 191 -17.70 -18.72 -1.35
CA ILE A 191 -18.54 -18.98 -0.16
C ILE A 191 -19.97 -19.39 -0.56
N PHE A 192 -20.53 -18.74 -1.58
CA PHE A 192 -21.88 -19.02 -2.06
C PHE A 192 -21.93 -20.07 -3.18
N LYS A 193 -20.79 -20.65 -3.58
CA LYS A 193 -20.67 -21.57 -4.73
C LYS A 193 -21.28 -21.02 -6.02
N ILE A 194 -21.08 -19.72 -6.25
CA ILE A 194 -21.55 -19.00 -7.44
C ILE A 194 -20.36 -18.82 -8.38
N GLU A 195 -20.53 -19.12 -9.66
CA GLU A 195 -19.49 -18.84 -10.65
C GLU A 195 -19.12 -17.34 -10.65
N PRO A 196 -17.83 -16.98 -10.79
CA PRO A 196 -17.36 -15.58 -10.77
C PRO A 196 -17.67 -14.86 -12.10
N LYS A 197 -18.94 -14.89 -12.50
CA LYS A 197 -19.46 -14.32 -13.75
C LYS A 197 -20.82 -13.66 -13.51
N GLY A 198 -21.15 -12.70 -14.36
CA GLY A 198 -22.47 -12.06 -14.39
C GLY A 198 -22.71 -11.07 -13.25
N TRP A 199 -23.99 -10.79 -12.97
CA TRP A 199 -24.40 -9.72 -12.06
C TRP A 199 -24.13 -10.01 -10.58
N LYS A 200 -24.22 -11.29 -10.17
CA LYS A 200 -23.98 -11.72 -8.79
C LYS A 200 -22.53 -11.44 -8.36
N TYR A 201 -21.58 -11.75 -9.24
CA TYR A 201 -20.16 -11.38 -9.05
C TYR A 201 -19.96 -9.86 -8.97
N LYS A 202 -20.64 -9.09 -9.85
CA LYS A 202 -20.56 -7.63 -9.82
C LYS A 202 -21.06 -7.03 -8.51
N LEU A 203 -22.15 -7.56 -7.95
CA LEU A 203 -22.62 -7.17 -6.62
C LEU A 203 -21.64 -7.58 -5.51
N ALA A 204 -21.11 -8.80 -5.56
CA ALA A 204 -20.13 -9.27 -4.59
C ALA A 204 -18.90 -8.36 -4.54
N CYS A 205 -18.47 -7.83 -5.69
CA CYS A 205 -17.38 -6.84 -5.76
C CYS A 205 -17.69 -5.52 -5.04
N LEU A 206 -18.96 -5.21 -4.74
CA LEU A 206 -19.36 -4.00 -4.02
C LEU A 206 -19.34 -4.17 -2.50
N ILE A 207 -19.16 -5.39 -1.97
CA ILE A 207 -19.14 -5.66 -0.52
C ILE A 207 -18.16 -4.72 0.21
N PRO A 208 -16.90 -4.53 -0.26
CA PRO A 208 -15.98 -3.60 0.39
C PRO A 208 -16.42 -2.13 0.31
N GLY A 209 -17.25 -1.78 -0.67
CA GLY A 209 -17.80 -0.43 -0.83
C GLY A 209 -18.69 -0.01 0.34
N VAL A 210 -19.32 -0.96 1.04
CA VAL A 210 -20.07 -0.69 2.28
C VAL A 210 -19.14 -0.21 3.39
N GLY A 211 -17.92 -0.75 3.47
CA GLY A 211 -16.90 -0.30 4.43
C GLY A 211 -16.48 1.16 4.23
N MET A 212 -16.59 1.68 3.00
CA MET A 212 -16.32 3.08 2.71
C MET A 212 -17.35 4.03 3.33
N LEU A 213 -18.59 3.58 3.52
CA LEU A 213 -19.60 4.34 4.26
C LEU A 213 -19.19 4.51 5.73
N GLY A 214 -18.49 3.52 6.30
CA GLY A 214 -17.91 3.64 7.65
C GLY A 214 -16.93 4.79 7.76
N VAL A 215 -16.07 5.02 6.76
CA VAL A 215 -15.10 6.13 6.76
C VAL A 215 -15.79 7.51 6.72
N VAL A 216 -16.93 7.61 6.02
CA VAL A 216 -17.67 8.88 5.89
C VAL A 216 -18.53 9.15 7.12
N LEU A 217 -19.20 8.11 7.65
CA LEU A 217 -20.15 8.20 8.75
C LEU A 217 -19.46 8.22 10.13
N TRP A 218 -18.30 7.59 10.28
CA TRP A 218 -17.53 7.59 11.53
C TRP A 218 -16.30 8.50 11.44
N GLN A 219 -16.47 9.76 11.82
CA GLN A 219 -15.41 10.77 11.87
C GLN A 219 -14.31 10.47 12.92
N TYR A 220 -14.55 9.52 13.83
CA TYR A 220 -13.67 9.20 14.98
C TYR A 220 -13.22 7.73 15.05
N MET A 221 -13.08 7.03 13.92
CA MET A 221 -12.42 5.72 13.98
C MET A 221 -10.94 5.89 14.35
N GLY A 222 -10.61 5.52 15.59
CA GLY A 222 -9.24 5.42 16.05
C GLY A 222 -8.49 4.34 15.28
N PHE A 223 -7.20 4.58 15.06
CA PHE A 223 -6.26 3.66 14.41
C PHE A 223 -6.31 2.21 14.95
N TRP A 224 -6.65 2.05 16.23
CA TRP A 224 -6.84 0.77 16.90
C TRP A 224 -7.87 -0.14 16.26
N VAL A 225 -8.92 0.39 15.61
CA VAL A 225 -9.93 -0.45 14.96
C VAL A 225 -9.32 -1.25 13.82
N ALA A 226 -8.39 -0.67 13.05
CA ALA A 226 -7.68 -1.40 11.99
C ALA A 226 -6.81 -2.53 12.56
N VAL A 227 -6.18 -2.30 13.72
CA VAL A 227 -5.37 -3.32 14.43
C VAL A 227 -6.26 -4.47 14.88
N TRP A 228 -7.41 -4.19 15.52
CA TRP A 228 -8.35 -5.21 15.97
C TRP A 228 -8.94 -6.03 14.82
N THR A 229 -9.37 -5.37 13.74
CA THR A 229 -9.89 -6.06 12.57
C THR A 229 -8.82 -6.97 11.94
N SER A 230 -7.58 -6.48 11.83
CA SER A 230 -6.48 -7.28 11.27
C SER A 230 -6.12 -8.47 12.17
N ALA A 231 -6.15 -8.30 13.49
CA ALA A 231 -5.90 -9.38 14.44
C ALA A 231 -6.99 -10.46 14.36
N ILE A 232 -8.27 -10.07 14.34
CA ILE A 232 -9.40 -11.02 14.26
C ILE A 232 -9.37 -11.76 12.92
N CYS A 233 -9.21 -11.04 11.81
CA CYS A 233 -9.18 -11.66 10.49
C CYS A 233 -7.90 -12.49 10.27
N GLY A 234 -6.79 -12.20 10.96
CA GLY A 234 -5.56 -13.00 10.92
C GLY A 234 -5.62 -14.28 11.76
N LEU A 235 -6.61 -14.42 12.65
CA LEU A 235 -6.89 -15.65 13.40
C LEU A 235 -7.78 -16.65 12.62
N MET A 236 -8.44 -16.19 11.55
CA MET A 236 -9.31 -17.00 10.68
C MET A 236 -8.51 -17.60 9.52
#